data_AF-A0A1Z5KQ60-F1
#
_entry.id   AF-A0A1Z5KQ60-F1
#
_cell.length_a   1.000
_cell.length_b   1.000
_cell.length_c   1.000
_cell.angle_alpha   90.00
_cell.angle_beta   90.00
_cell.angle_gamma   90.00
#
_symmetry.space_group_name_H-M   'P 1'
#
loop_
_entity.id
_entity.type
_entity.pdbx_description
1 polymer ?
#
loop_
_entity_poly.entity_id
_entity_poly.type
_entity_poly.pdbx_seq_one_letter_code
_entity_poly.pdbx_strand_id
1 'polypeptide(L)'
;MTSELPSNDNAALQAHRKQANLKLLQRTCRPTITDILVSATHVVLYEYRSSWHKTTQEGTLFVVKEEDSNTASLILLNRHSTENFEVHPLTPQFQVQQDAPYLMFKHEDRVWGIYFPLPEEQQAVFQGLQRVVQQLRMNPTTMNTTVTTQTTTTVATTTVSTPAAAPPVSTTPTLPGVALDKKALQLALLSLMQDDRFLTLLHQQYLKVIRTKAASSSSPSASEK
;
A
#
# COMPACT_ATOMS: atom_id res chain seq x y z
N MET A 1 9.76 -2.57 -42.20
CA MET A 1 9.80 -1.32 -41.40
C MET A 1 8.49 -1.22 -40.64
N THR A 2 8.38 -1.91 -39.51
CA THR A 2 7.19 -1.91 -38.66
C THR A 2 7.44 -0.98 -37.49
N SER A 3 6.64 0.08 -37.43
CA SER A 3 6.75 1.20 -36.51
C SER A 3 6.48 0.78 -35.06
N GLU A 4 7.50 0.86 -34.21
CA GLU A 4 7.38 0.90 -32.76
C GLU A 4 6.93 2.32 -32.33
N LEU A 5 5.71 2.45 -31.81
CA LEU A 5 5.32 3.55 -30.91
C LEU A 5 4.08 3.14 -30.09
N PRO A 6 4.29 2.65 -28.84
CA PRO A 6 3.29 2.82 -27.77
C PRO A 6 3.91 3.12 -26.38
N SER A 7 5.07 3.79 -26.32
CA SER A 7 5.81 3.95 -25.04
C SER A 7 5.32 5.10 -24.13
N ASN A 8 4.74 6.18 -24.69
CA ASN A 8 4.47 7.39 -23.91
C ASN A 8 3.18 7.33 -23.07
N ASP A 9 2.11 6.74 -23.62
CA ASP A 9 0.81 6.66 -22.93
C ASP A 9 0.86 5.71 -21.73
N ASN A 10 1.64 4.63 -21.83
CA ASN A 10 1.86 3.69 -20.74
C ASN A 10 2.61 4.32 -19.57
N ALA A 11 3.62 5.15 -19.84
CA ALA A 11 4.36 5.87 -18.81
C ALA A 11 3.47 6.89 -18.08
N ALA A 12 2.65 7.65 -18.81
CA ALA A 12 1.72 8.61 -18.24
C ALA A 12 0.68 7.93 -17.34
N LEU A 13 0.13 6.80 -17.76
CA LEU A 13 -0.83 6.02 -16.96
C LEU A 13 -0.18 5.47 -15.69
N GLN A 14 1.04 4.95 -15.77
CA GLN A 14 1.78 4.47 -14.59
C GLN A 14 2.07 5.62 -13.61
N ALA A 15 2.47 6.79 -14.11
CA ALA A 15 2.70 7.97 -13.29
C ALA A 15 1.41 8.41 -12.57
N HIS A 16 0.28 8.40 -13.28
CA HIS A 16 -1.01 8.73 -12.68
C HIS A 16 -1.41 7.75 -11.57
N ARG A 17 -1.23 6.43 -11.79
CA ARG A 17 -1.49 5.39 -10.79
C ARG A 17 -0.56 5.54 -9.58
N LYS A 18 0.73 5.77 -9.80
CA LYS A 18 1.71 6.02 -8.74
C LYS A 18 1.33 7.25 -7.92
N GLN A 19 0.93 8.34 -8.56
CA GLN A 19 0.49 9.57 -7.88
C GLN A 19 -0.79 9.35 -7.04
N ALA A 20 -1.76 8.60 -7.56
CA ALA A 20 -2.97 8.25 -6.82
C ALA A 20 -2.64 7.40 -5.58
N ASN A 21 -1.79 6.38 -5.73
CA ASN A 21 -1.34 5.54 -4.61
C ASN A 21 -0.53 6.33 -3.58
N LEU A 22 0.32 7.26 -4.02
CA LEU A 22 1.10 8.11 -3.13
C LEU A 22 0.19 8.99 -2.27
N LYS A 23 -0.81 9.64 -2.89
CA LYS A 23 -1.82 10.43 -2.16
C LYS A 23 -2.63 9.57 -1.19
N LEU A 24 -2.94 8.32 -1.55
CA LEU A 24 -3.61 7.39 -0.66
C LEU A 24 -2.74 7.13 0.58
N LEU A 25 -1.49 6.71 0.39
CA LEU A 25 -0.53 6.44 1.47
C LEU A 25 -0.30 7.66 2.36
N GLN A 26 -0.17 8.85 1.77
CA GLN A 26 -0.04 10.10 2.51
C GLN A 26 -1.23 10.39 3.42
N ARG A 27 -2.44 10.06 2.96
CA ARG A 27 -3.68 10.29 3.70
C ARG A 27 -3.96 9.21 4.75
N THR A 28 -3.67 7.95 4.46
CA THR A 28 -4.05 6.81 5.32
C THR A 28 -2.95 6.37 6.27
N CYS A 29 -1.69 6.54 5.90
CA CYS A 29 -0.54 6.14 6.69
C CYS A 29 0.13 7.37 7.29
N ARG A 30 0.87 8.14 6.47
CA ARG A 30 1.68 9.28 6.94
C ARG A 30 1.93 10.32 5.85
N PRO A 31 1.77 11.63 6.11
CA PRO A 31 2.03 12.67 5.11
C PRO A 31 3.51 12.83 4.74
N THR A 32 4.44 12.30 5.55
CA THR A 32 5.90 12.34 5.33
C THR A 32 6.37 11.45 4.18
N ILE A 33 5.49 10.60 3.64
CA ILE A 33 5.82 9.73 2.50
C ILE A 33 5.99 10.57 1.24
N THR A 34 7.19 10.56 0.67
CA THR A 34 7.56 11.38 -0.49
C THR A 34 7.54 10.61 -1.79
N ASP A 35 7.84 9.30 -1.77
CA ASP A 35 7.86 8.49 -2.98
C ASP A 35 7.55 7.00 -2.73
N ILE A 36 7.06 6.32 -3.77
CA ILE A 36 6.90 4.86 -3.82
C ILE A 36 8.05 4.27 -4.63
N LEU A 37 8.88 3.46 -3.99
CA LEU A 37 10.06 2.85 -4.59
C LEU A 37 9.73 1.56 -5.35
N VAL A 38 8.85 0.73 -4.78
CA VAL A 38 8.32 -0.48 -5.43
C VAL A 38 6.97 -0.84 -4.81
N SER A 39 6.11 -1.50 -5.58
CA SER A 39 4.80 -1.97 -5.11
C SER A 39 4.47 -3.36 -5.65
N ALA A 40 3.65 -4.11 -4.92
CA ALA A 40 3.03 -5.36 -5.38
C ALA A 40 1.51 -5.27 -5.22
N THR A 41 0.78 -5.74 -6.22
CA THR A 41 -0.69 -5.58 -6.28
C THR A 41 -1.44 -6.39 -5.24
N HIS A 42 -0.92 -7.57 -4.89
CA HIS A 42 -1.56 -8.48 -3.94
C HIS A 42 -0.53 -9.28 -3.17
N VAL A 43 -0.57 -9.19 -1.85
CA VAL A 43 0.22 -10.05 -0.95
C VAL A 43 -0.62 -10.52 0.23
N VAL A 44 -0.16 -11.60 0.88
CA VAL A 44 -0.76 -12.14 2.10
C VAL A 44 0.32 -12.28 3.16
N LEU A 45 0.08 -11.76 4.36
CA LEU A 45 1.02 -11.83 5.47
C LEU A 45 0.80 -13.08 6.31
N TYR A 46 1.90 -13.73 6.66
CA TYR A 46 1.99 -14.88 7.55
C TYR A 46 2.92 -14.55 8.71
N GLU A 47 2.59 -15.09 9.88
CA GLU A 47 3.41 -15.00 11.08
C GLU A 47 3.87 -16.39 11.49
N TYR A 48 5.14 -16.53 11.86
CA TYR A 48 5.63 -17.77 12.44
C TYR A 48 5.49 -17.75 13.96
N ARG A 49 4.68 -18.67 14.50
CA ARG A 49 4.49 -18.92 15.93
C ARG A 49 4.64 -20.42 16.21
N SER A 50 5.86 -20.93 16.20
CA SER A 50 6.19 -22.38 16.18
C SER A 50 5.77 -23.11 14.89
N SER A 51 4.76 -22.61 14.19
CA SER A 51 4.37 -22.96 12.83
C SER A 51 3.87 -21.70 12.10
N TRP A 52 3.77 -21.78 10.78
CA TRP A 52 3.26 -20.69 9.95
C TRP A 52 1.75 -20.52 10.12
N HIS A 53 1.32 -19.30 10.44
CA HIS A 53 -0.08 -18.93 10.58
C HIS A 53 -0.42 -17.83 9.56
N LYS A 54 -1.48 -18.04 8.78
CA LYS A 54 -2.03 -16.99 7.91
C LYS A 54 -2.63 -15.91 8.80
N THR A 55 -2.28 -14.65 8.56
CA THR A 55 -2.89 -13.50 9.25
C THR A 55 -4.12 -13.00 8.50
N THR A 56 -4.85 -12.05 9.09
CA THR A 56 -5.96 -11.32 8.45
C THR A 56 -5.49 -10.20 7.53
N GLN A 57 -4.18 -9.97 7.42
CA GLN A 57 -3.59 -8.86 6.67
C GLN A 57 -3.25 -9.32 5.25
N GLU A 58 -4.05 -8.88 4.28
CA GLU A 58 -3.81 -9.13 2.86
C GLU A 58 -4.23 -7.93 2.00
N GLY A 59 -3.42 -7.59 0.99
CA GLY A 59 -3.51 -6.25 0.45
C GLY A 59 -2.44 -5.89 -0.55
N THR A 60 -2.29 -4.59 -0.76
CA THR A 60 -1.26 -4.02 -1.64
C THR A 60 -0.02 -3.71 -0.80
N LEU A 61 1.15 -4.15 -1.27
CA LEU A 61 2.42 -3.88 -0.59
C LEU A 61 3.13 -2.70 -1.24
N PHE A 62 3.72 -1.84 -0.42
CA PHE A 62 4.52 -0.71 -0.86
C PHE A 62 5.83 -0.66 -0.09
N VAL A 63 6.92 -0.39 -0.79
CA VAL A 63 8.15 0.12 -0.19
C VAL A 63 8.22 1.60 -0.52
N VAL A 64 8.30 2.43 0.50
CA VAL A 64 8.19 3.89 0.37
C VAL A 64 9.41 4.59 0.94
N LYS A 65 9.62 5.83 0.49
CA LYS A 65 10.64 6.75 1.00
C LYS A 65 9.98 7.93 1.70
N GLU A 66 10.63 8.45 2.73
CA GLU A 66 10.17 9.61 3.51
C GLU A 66 11.12 10.81 3.40
N GLU A 67 10.64 11.97 3.88
CA GLU A 67 11.20 13.31 3.69
C GLU A 67 12.70 13.44 4.05
N ASP A 68 13.18 12.74 5.08
CA ASP A 68 14.58 12.81 5.51
C ASP A 68 15.59 12.07 4.61
N SER A 69 15.16 11.62 3.43
CA SER A 69 15.94 10.90 2.41
C SER A 69 16.57 9.56 2.82
N ASN A 70 16.74 9.32 4.12
CA ASN A 70 17.35 8.14 4.73
C ASN A 70 16.35 7.31 5.55
N THR A 71 15.06 7.60 5.39
CA THR A 71 13.98 6.86 6.03
C THR A 71 13.16 6.18 4.95
N ALA A 72 13.03 4.86 5.07
CA ALA A 72 12.21 4.05 4.20
C ALA A 72 11.32 3.14 5.03
N SER A 73 10.18 2.76 4.48
CA SER A 73 9.16 1.99 5.19
C SER A 73 8.58 0.91 4.28
N LEU A 74 8.21 -0.23 4.87
CA LEU A 74 7.44 -1.27 4.19
C LEU A 74 6.00 -1.20 4.72
N ILE A 75 5.02 -1.04 3.84
CA ILE A 75 3.62 -0.86 4.19
C ILE A 75 2.77 -1.85 3.41
N LEU A 76 1.97 -2.65 4.11
CA LEU A 76 0.93 -3.51 3.53
C LEU A 76 -0.42 -2.88 3.87
N LEU A 77 -1.04 -2.25 2.87
CA LEU A 77 -2.39 -1.70 3.00
C LEU A 77 -3.41 -2.83 2.95
N ASN A 78 -4.08 -3.09 4.06
CA ASN A 78 -5.09 -4.13 4.12
C ASN A 78 -6.32 -3.73 3.31
N ARG A 79 -6.91 -4.68 2.58
CA ARG A 79 -8.14 -4.46 1.81
C ARG A 79 -9.42 -4.74 2.60
N HIS A 80 -9.30 -5.47 3.70
CA HIS A 80 -10.43 -5.97 4.49
C HIS A 80 -10.62 -5.22 5.81
N SER A 81 -9.66 -4.37 6.20
CA SER A 81 -9.73 -3.52 7.39
C SER A 81 -8.90 -2.26 7.21
N THR A 82 -9.04 -1.32 8.14
CA THR A 82 -8.17 -0.13 8.25
C THR A 82 -6.87 -0.39 9.01
N GLU A 83 -6.72 -1.57 9.63
CA GLU A 83 -5.49 -2.01 10.26
C GLU A 83 -4.51 -2.51 9.20
N ASN A 84 -3.42 -1.77 9.02
CA ASN A 84 -2.35 -2.03 8.07
C ASN A 84 -1.13 -2.62 8.78
N PHE A 85 -0.33 -3.41 8.07
CA PHE A 85 0.97 -3.85 8.59
C PHE A 85 2.05 -2.89 8.11
N GLU A 86 2.89 -2.39 9.02
CA GLU A 86 3.96 -1.46 8.69
C GLU A 86 5.26 -1.86 9.38
N VAL A 87 6.37 -1.78 8.65
CA VAL A 87 7.73 -1.81 9.19
C VAL A 87 8.32 -0.43 8.98
N HIS A 88 8.42 0.34 10.06
CA HIS A 88 8.91 1.71 10.03
C HIS A 88 9.75 2.02 11.30
N PRO A 89 10.95 2.60 11.16
CA PRO A 89 11.73 2.73 9.92
C PRO A 89 12.38 1.39 9.53
N LEU A 90 12.64 1.18 8.24
CA LEU A 90 13.56 0.14 7.79
C LEU A 90 14.98 0.48 8.26
N THR A 91 15.62 -0.45 8.97
CA THR A 91 16.98 -0.26 9.49
C THR A 91 18.03 -0.73 8.48
N PRO A 92 19.27 -0.21 8.53
CA PRO A 92 20.39 -0.75 7.74
C PRO A 92 20.67 -2.25 8.01
N GLN A 93 20.24 -2.74 9.17
CA GLN A 93 20.37 -4.13 9.60
C GLN A 93 19.18 -5.00 9.19
N PHE A 94 18.15 -4.43 8.55
CA PHE A 94 17.01 -5.19 8.05
C PHE A 94 17.49 -6.32 7.11
N GLN A 95 17.02 -7.52 7.38
CA GLN A 95 17.36 -8.71 6.60
C GLN A 95 16.07 -9.30 6.03
N VAL A 96 16.06 -9.44 4.71
CA VAL A 96 15.03 -10.14 3.98
C VAL A 96 15.66 -11.30 3.24
N GLN A 97 15.00 -12.45 3.28
CA GLN A 97 15.35 -13.66 2.54
C GLN A 97 14.25 -13.97 1.53
N GLN A 98 14.65 -14.33 0.32
CA GLN A 98 13.75 -14.81 -0.71
C GLN A 98 13.73 -16.34 -0.67
N ASP A 99 12.55 -16.92 -0.44
CA ASP A 99 12.29 -18.35 -0.51
C ASP A 99 10.94 -18.55 -1.21
N ALA A 100 10.98 -18.65 -2.54
CA ALA A 100 9.79 -18.58 -3.38
C ALA A 100 8.73 -19.62 -2.96
N PRO A 101 7.45 -19.21 -2.81
CA PRO A 101 6.82 -17.93 -3.20
C PRO A 101 6.80 -16.85 -2.10
N TYR A 102 7.62 -16.96 -1.06
CA TYR A 102 7.62 -16.08 0.11
C TYR A 102 8.82 -15.14 0.18
N LEU A 103 8.63 -13.97 0.76
CA LEU A 103 9.71 -13.19 1.35
C LEU A 103 9.64 -13.30 2.87
N MET A 104 10.74 -13.64 3.51
CA MET A 104 10.83 -13.82 4.96
C MET A 104 11.71 -12.75 5.58
N PHE A 105 11.31 -12.19 6.71
CA PHE A 105 12.10 -11.21 7.46
C PHE A 105 11.75 -11.24 8.94
N LYS A 106 12.59 -10.61 9.76
CA LYS A 106 12.33 -10.41 11.20
C LYS A 106 11.87 -9.00 11.48
N HIS A 107 10.88 -8.86 12.34
CA HIS A 107 10.41 -7.58 12.86
C HIS A 107 9.76 -7.79 14.23
N GLU A 108 10.12 -6.98 15.22
CA GLU A 108 9.64 -7.08 16.62
C GLU A 108 9.77 -8.50 17.21
N ASP A 109 10.95 -9.10 17.09
CA ASP A 109 11.26 -10.49 17.52
C ASP A 109 10.39 -11.60 16.91
N ARG A 110 9.55 -11.26 15.93
CA ARG A 110 8.73 -12.21 15.17
C ARG A 110 9.32 -12.44 13.78
N VAL A 111 9.09 -13.63 13.26
CA VAL A 111 9.42 -13.98 11.87
C VAL A 111 8.14 -13.87 11.05
N TRP A 112 8.22 -13.03 10.02
CA TRP A 112 7.12 -12.75 9.10
C TRP A 112 7.43 -13.36 7.73
N GLY A 113 6.38 -13.81 7.06
CA GLY A 113 6.43 -14.32 5.70
C GLY A 113 5.38 -13.61 4.86
N ILE A 114 5.78 -13.02 3.73
CA ILE A 114 4.86 -12.40 2.78
C ILE A 114 4.76 -13.33 1.57
N TYR A 115 3.56 -13.85 1.33
CA TYR A 115 3.24 -14.63 0.14
C TYR A 115 2.94 -13.73 -1.06
N PHE A 116 3.55 -14.03 -2.20
CA PHE A 116 3.32 -13.36 -3.47
C PHE A 116 2.68 -14.33 -4.47
N PRO A 117 1.46 -14.04 -4.96
CA PRO A 117 0.87 -14.81 -6.06
C PRO A 117 1.65 -14.68 -7.37
N LEU A 118 2.32 -13.54 -7.58
CA LEU A 118 3.08 -13.22 -8.78
C LEU A 118 4.59 -13.25 -8.48
N PRO A 119 5.37 -14.15 -9.10
CA PRO A 119 6.81 -14.26 -8.83
C PRO A 119 7.61 -13.03 -9.30
N GLU A 120 7.14 -12.34 -10.34
CA GLU A 120 7.77 -11.10 -10.83
C GLU A 120 7.68 -9.98 -9.77
N GLU A 121 6.53 -9.85 -9.10
CA GLU A 121 6.35 -8.87 -8.02
C GLU A 121 7.20 -9.24 -6.80
N GLN A 122 7.30 -10.53 -6.46
CA GLN A 122 8.17 -11.01 -5.38
C GLN A 122 9.62 -10.58 -5.63
N GLN A 123 10.13 -10.83 -6.85
CA GLN A 123 11.49 -10.50 -7.23
C GLN A 123 11.73 -8.99 -7.23
N ALA A 124 10.79 -8.21 -7.76
CA ALA A 124 10.87 -6.75 -7.79
C ALA A 124 10.92 -6.16 -6.38
N VAL A 125 10.05 -6.63 -5.47
CA VAL A 125 10.03 -6.17 -4.07
C VAL A 125 11.30 -6.56 -3.34
N PHE A 126 11.78 -7.80 -3.50
CA PHE A 126 13.03 -8.26 -2.89
C PHE A 126 14.22 -7.38 -3.30
N GLN A 127 14.40 -7.16 -4.60
CA GLN A 127 15.46 -6.29 -5.11
C GLN A 127 15.28 -4.85 -4.63
N GLY A 128 14.05 -4.35 -4.58
CA GLY A 128 13.74 -3.02 -4.05
C GLY A 128 14.19 -2.86 -2.59
N LEU A 129 13.84 -3.82 -1.73
CA LEU A 129 14.27 -3.85 -0.33
C LEU A 129 15.79 -3.95 -0.19
N GLN A 130 16.45 -4.80 -0.98
CA GLN A 130 17.91 -4.90 -0.96
C GLN A 130 18.60 -3.58 -1.33
N ARG A 131 18.11 -2.89 -2.37
CA ARG A 131 18.64 -1.57 -2.77
C ARG A 131 18.44 -0.53 -1.66
N VAL A 132 17.27 -0.48 -1.05
CA VAL A 132 16.96 0.43 0.06
C VAL A 132 17.90 0.17 1.23
N VAL A 133 18.01 -1.07 1.70
CA VAL A 133 18.91 -1.43 2.81
C VAL A 133 20.36 -1.11 2.49
N GLN A 134 20.80 -1.31 1.25
CA GLN A 134 22.15 -0.94 0.82
C GLN A 134 22.38 0.58 0.86
N GLN A 135 21.42 1.38 0.40
CA GLN A 135 21.49 2.85 0.47
C GLN A 135 21.57 3.33 1.93
N LEU A 136 20.76 2.76 2.82
CA LEU A 136 20.78 3.07 4.25
C LEU A 136 22.13 2.74 4.92
N ARG A 137 22.86 1.73 4.40
CA ARG A 137 24.22 1.40 4.88
C ARG A 137 25.28 2.37 4.37
N MET A 138 25.09 2.92 3.17
CA MET A 138 26.03 3.87 2.56
C MET A 138 25.85 5.31 3.07
N ASN A 139 24.67 5.63 3.59
CA ASN A 139 24.34 6.92 4.19
C ASN A 139 24.16 6.80 5.72
N PRO A 140 25.26 6.68 6.49
CA PRO A 140 25.19 6.71 7.95
C PRO A 140 24.89 8.14 8.42
N THR A 141 23.63 8.57 8.37
CA THR A 141 23.22 9.78 9.10
C THR A 141 23.24 9.46 10.59
N THR A 142 24.15 10.14 11.27
CA THR A 142 24.50 10.07 12.68
C THR A 142 23.29 10.18 13.61
N MET A 143 22.83 9.08 14.20
CA MET A 143 22.11 9.14 15.48
C MET A 143 23.13 9.23 16.62
N ASN A 144 23.70 10.42 16.85
CA ASN A 144 24.40 10.72 18.11
C ASN A 144 23.40 11.44 19.03
N THR A 145 22.65 10.67 19.82
CA THR A 145 21.99 11.22 21.01
C THR A 145 23.01 11.22 22.14
N THR A 146 23.80 12.28 22.23
CA THR A 146 24.58 12.58 23.44
C THR A 146 23.62 12.99 24.54
N VAL A 147 23.19 12.04 25.36
CA VAL A 147 22.67 12.33 26.70
C VAL A 147 23.86 12.48 27.63
N THR A 148 24.19 13.71 28.03
CA THR A 148 24.88 13.99 29.30
C THR A 148 24.47 15.38 29.78
N THR A 149 23.40 15.39 30.58
CA THR A 149 23.18 16.20 31.79
C THR A 149 23.88 17.55 31.89
N GLN A 150 23.10 18.63 31.88
CA GLN A 150 23.34 19.77 32.76
C GLN A 150 22.03 20.33 33.32
N THR A 151 22.00 20.32 34.64
CA THR A 151 21.03 20.79 35.62
C THR A 151 20.72 22.29 35.53
N THR A 152 19.43 22.61 35.69
CA THR A 152 18.84 23.71 36.49
C THR A 152 19.69 24.97 36.77
N THR A 153 19.16 26.16 36.40
CA THR A 153 18.87 27.27 37.33
C THR A 153 18.05 28.39 36.64
N THR A 154 16.91 28.65 37.26
CA THR A 154 15.94 29.74 37.13
C THR A 154 16.53 31.13 37.34
N VAL A 155 16.19 32.15 36.53
CA VAL A 155 15.77 33.51 36.97
C VAL A 155 14.97 34.20 35.84
N ALA A 156 13.81 34.76 36.19
CA ALA A 156 12.88 35.50 35.34
C ALA A 156 13.26 36.98 35.17
N THR A 157 12.84 37.64 34.08
CA THR A 157 12.35 39.04 34.13
C THR A 157 11.38 39.36 32.97
N THR A 158 10.26 39.98 33.36
CA THR A 158 9.20 40.74 32.67
C THR A 158 9.69 41.64 31.52
N THR A 159 8.94 41.95 30.44
CA THR A 159 7.83 42.93 30.42
C THR A 159 6.84 42.81 29.24
N VAL A 160 5.55 42.82 29.61
CA VAL A 160 4.33 43.40 29.00
C VAL A 160 4.38 44.04 27.59
N SER A 161 3.49 43.56 26.71
CA SER A 161 2.63 44.43 25.87
C SER A 161 1.40 43.68 25.34
N THR A 162 0.22 44.20 25.71
CA THR A 162 -1.12 44.00 25.11
C THR A 162 -1.60 45.42 24.76
N PRO A 163 -2.47 45.65 23.75
CA PRO A 163 -3.87 45.19 23.72
C PRO A 163 -4.27 44.77 22.26
N ALA A 164 -5.47 44.36 21.83
CA ALA A 164 -6.83 44.47 22.32
C ALA A 164 -7.78 43.51 21.53
N ALA A 165 -8.90 43.17 22.19
CA ALA A 165 -10.26 42.92 21.66
C ALA A 165 -10.64 41.57 20.96
N ALA A 166 -11.82 41.07 21.39
CA ALA A 166 -12.47 39.77 21.20
C ALA A 166 -13.69 39.86 20.21
N PRO A 167 -14.66 38.90 20.13
CA PRO A 167 -14.65 37.44 19.94
C PRO A 167 -15.51 37.03 18.67
N PRO A 168 -16.30 35.93 18.64
CA PRO A 168 -16.10 34.69 17.86
C PRO A 168 -17.00 34.56 16.61
N VAL A 169 -16.58 33.81 15.58
CA VAL A 169 -17.51 33.29 14.55
C VAL A 169 -17.13 31.89 14.09
N SER A 170 -18.10 31.01 14.23
CA SER A 170 -18.19 29.65 13.74
C SER A 170 -17.93 29.57 12.23
N THR A 171 -17.02 28.71 11.79
CA THR A 171 -17.07 28.10 10.47
C THR A 171 -16.49 26.69 10.51
N THR A 172 -17.40 25.73 10.53
CA THR A 172 -17.25 24.38 9.99
C THR A 172 -16.62 24.45 8.59
N PRO A 173 -15.53 23.74 8.27
CA PRO A 173 -15.25 23.38 6.90
C PRO A 173 -16.01 22.10 6.58
N THR A 174 -17.13 22.32 5.91
CA THR A 174 -17.97 21.39 5.18
C THR A 174 -17.14 20.35 4.41
N LEU A 175 -17.50 19.07 4.57
CA LEU A 175 -17.08 17.97 3.72
C LEU A 175 -17.42 18.28 2.24
N PRO A 176 -16.47 18.26 1.30
CA PRO A 176 -16.82 18.01 -0.09
C PRO A 176 -17.21 16.54 -0.20
N GLY A 177 -18.52 16.30 -0.24
CA GLY A 177 -19.10 15.01 -0.53
C GLY A 177 -18.48 14.43 -1.80
N VAL A 178 -18.12 13.16 -1.75
CA VAL A 178 -17.81 12.36 -2.93
C VAL A 178 -19.12 12.20 -3.69
N ALA A 179 -19.46 13.21 -4.49
CA ALA A 179 -20.42 13.05 -5.55
C ALA A 179 -19.77 12.07 -6.54
N LEU A 180 -20.20 10.82 -6.49
CA LEU A 180 -19.90 9.83 -7.52
C LEU A 180 -20.59 10.33 -8.80
N ASP A 181 -19.93 11.24 -9.51
CA ASP A 181 -20.50 11.85 -10.70
C ASP A 181 -20.71 10.79 -11.77
N LYS A 182 -21.78 10.94 -12.57
CA LYS A 182 -22.13 10.00 -13.65
C LYS A 182 -20.94 9.79 -14.59
N LYS A 183 -20.14 10.84 -14.83
CA LYS A 183 -18.94 10.77 -15.67
C LYS A 183 -17.82 9.97 -15.00
N ALA A 184 -17.62 10.12 -13.70
CA ALA A 184 -16.63 9.36 -12.94
C ALA A 184 -16.99 7.87 -12.90
N LEU A 185 -18.27 7.55 -12.71
CA LEU A 185 -18.78 6.18 -12.78
C LEU A 185 -18.61 5.58 -14.19
N GLN A 186 -18.94 6.36 -15.23
CA GLN A 186 -18.79 5.90 -16.62
C GLN A 186 -17.33 5.64 -16.99
N LEU A 187 -16.40 6.48 -16.55
CA LEU A 187 -14.96 6.27 -16.76
C LEU A 187 -14.43 5.05 -16.00
N ALA A 188 -14.90 4.83 -14.77
CA ALA A 188 -14.55 3.64 -14.00
C ALA A 188 -15.06 2.37 -14.69
N LEU A 189 -16.30 2.37 -15.19
CA LEU A 189 -16.87 1.25 -15.95
C LEU A 189 -16.10 0.99 -17.25
N LEU A 190 -15.75 2.04 -17.99
CA LEU A 190 -15.00 1.90 -19.23
C LEU A 190 -13.58 1.38 -18.98
N SER A 191 -12.93 1.83 -17.91
CA SER A 191 -11.63 1.31 -17.47
C SER A 191 -11.71 -0.14 -17.04
N LEU A 192 -12.80 -0.55 -16.37
CA LEU A 192 -12.99 -1.94 -15.95
C LEU A 192 -13.23 -2.84 -17.15
N MET A 193 -13.96 -2.35 -18.15
CA MET A 193 -14.18 -3.05 -19.42
C MET A 193 -12.93 -3.16 -20.30
N GLN A 194 -11.89 -2.37 -20.07
CA GLN A 194 -10.61 -2.48 -20.78
C GLN A 194 -9.62 -3.42 -20.06
N ASP A 195 -9.90 -3.86 -18.84
CA ASP A 195 -9.06 -4.84 -18.14
C ASP A 195 -9.42 -6.26 -18.63
N ASP A 196 -8.51 -6.87 -19.39
CA ASP A 196 -8.65 -8.23 -19.94
C ASP A 196 -8.91 -9.29 -18.85
N ARG A 197 -8.39 -9.09 -17.64
CA ARG A 197 -8.62 -10.02 -16.53
C ARG A 197 -10.04 -9.90 -16.01
N PHE A 198 -10.59 -8.67 -15.96
CA PHE A 198 -11.98 -8.45 -15.62
C PHE A 198 -12.91 -9.07 -16.67
N LEU A 199 -12.64 -8.84 -17.96
CA LEU A 199 -13.38 -9.47 -19.06
C LEU A 199 -13.33 -11.01 -18.99
N THR A 200 -12.16 -11.58 -18.70
CA THR A 200 -11.98 -13.02 -18.55
C THR A 200 -12.77 -13.56 -17.36
N LEU A 201 -12.75 -12.86 -16.22
CA LEU A 201 -13.50 -13.23 -15.03
C LEU A 201 -15.01 -13.15 -15.26
N LEU A 202 -15.48 -12.08 -15.90
CA LEU A 202 -16.88 -11.85 -16.23
C LEU A 202 -17.38 -12.92 -17.20
N HIS A 203 -16.60 -13.22 -18.24
CA HIS A 203 -16.90 -14.29 -19.20
C HIS A 203 -16.95 -15.66 -18.52
N GLN A 204 -16.01 -15.96 -17.62
CA GLN A 204 -16.02 -17.22 -16.87
C GLN A 204 -17.31 -17.37 -16.04
N GLN A 205 -17.78 -16.28 -15.42
CA GLN A 205 -19.03 -16.34 -14.66
C GLN A 205 -20.26 -16.41 -15.54
N TYR A 206 -20.27 -15.72 -16.68
CA TYR A 206 -21.35 -15.83 -17.65
C TYR A 206 -21.51 -17.28 -18.15
N LEU A 207 -20.41 -17.96 -18.49
CA LEU A 207 -20.44 -19.36 -18.89
C LEU A 207 -20.91 -20.31 -17.80
N LYS A 208 -20.53 -20.05 -16.54
CA LYS A 208 -21.03 -20.82 -15.38
C LYS A 208 -22.55 -20.69 -15.27
N VAL A 209 -23.10 -19.48 -15.39
CA VAL A 209 -24.56 -19.25 -15.33
C VAL A 209 -25.29 -19.95 -16.48
N ILE A 210 -24.76 -19.92 -17.71
CA ILE A 210 -25.35 -20.64 -18.85
C ILE A 210 -25.39 -22.15 -18.58
N ARG A 211 -24.29 -22.74 -18.10
CA ARG A 211 -24.22 -24.18 -17.80
C ARG A 211 -25.19 -24.57 -16.69
N THR A 212 -25.28 -23.78 -15.62
CA THR A 212 -26.24 -24.02 -14.54
C THR A 212 -27.68 -23.97 -15.05
N LYS A 213 -27.99 -23.01 -15.94
CA LYS A 213 -29.32 -22.89 -16.54
C LYS A 213 -29.65 -24.07 -17.47
N ALA A 214 -28.68 -24.54 -18.26
CA ALA A 214 -28.84 -25.72 -19.12
C ALA A 214 -28.98 -27.04 -18.32
N ALA A 215 -28.29 -27.17 -17.19
CA ALA A 215 -28.44 -28.31 -16.28
C ALA A 215 -29.82 -28.34 -15.60
N SER A 216 -30.39 -27.17 -15.26
CA SER A 216 -31.73 -27.08 -14.69
C SER A 216 -32.86 -27.44 -15.69
N SER A 217 -32.63 -27.28 -16.99
CA SER A 217 -33.59 -27.65 -18.04
C SER A 217 -33.51 -29.11 -18.51
N SER A 218 -32.57 -29.91 -17.97
CA SER A 218 -32.30 -31.29 -18.39
C SER A 218 -32.48 -32.33 -17.28
N SER A 219 -33.42 -32.10 -16.35
CA SER A 219 -33.92 -33.18 -15.48
C SER A 219 -34.97 -34.01 -16.24
N PRO A 220 -34.80 -35.35 -16.35
CA PRO A 220 -35.74 -36.20 -17.06
C PRO A 220 -37.00 -36.39 -16.21
N SER A 221 -38.16 -36.27 -16.87
CA SER A 221 -39.42 -36.81 -16.37
C SER A 221 -39.25 -38.32 -16.17
N ALA A 222 -39.08 -38.74 -14.92
CA ALA A 222 -39.14 -40.13 -14.51
C ALA A 222 -40.53 -40.40 -13.91
N SER A 223 -41.34 -41.08 -14.73
CA SER A 223 -42.31 -42.12 -14.36
C SER A 223 -43.28 -41.86 -13.19
N GLU A 224 -44.57 -41.77 -13.49
CA GLU A 224 -45.60 -42.26 -12.57
C GLU A 224 -46.78 -42.90 -13.32
N LYS A 225 -46.91 -44.22 -13.07
CA LYS A 225 -48.04 -45.17 -13.17
C LYS A 225 -48.98 -45.18 -14.39
#